data_AF-A0A946YBW4-F1
#
_entry.id   AF-A0A946YBW4-F1
#
_cell.length_a   1.000
_cell.length_b   1.000
_cell.length_c   1.000
_cell.angle_alpha   90.00
_cell.angle_beta   90.00
_cell.angle_gamma   90.00
#
_symmetry.space_group_name_H-M   'P 1'
#
loop_
_entity.id
_entity.type
_entity.pdbx_description
1 polymer ?
#
loop_
_entity_poly.entity_id
_entity_poly.type
_entity_poly.pdbx_seq_one_letter_code
_entity_poly.pdbx_strand_id
1 'polypeptide(L)'
;MAGRCHEDCVSLELANRQERRILVIVLLINAGMFVAEFSAGLVSGSTALLADSLDMLADALIYAMGLFALGRAAHWRARSALTSGVFQLLLGIGVAVEAVWKTLADGLPDASTMGLFGVIALVANTTCFLLLARFRDGDINLRATWICSRNDMIGNLGVLVAAVMVTWLKSPVPDIVIGLLIAALVIRSAWRIAMEARAQLRAA
;
A
#
# COMPACT_ATOMS: atom_id res chain seq x y z
N MET A 1 -38.72 2.82 -24.42
CA MET A 1 -37.88 3.49 -23.39
C MET A 1 -37.54 2.59 -22.19
N ALA A 2 -38.32 1.54 -21.88
CA ALA A 2 -38.01 0.60 -20.79
C ALA A 2 -36.76 -0.31 -21.00
N GLY A 3 -36.40 -0.63 -22.26
CA GLY A 3 -35.23 -1.46 -22.57
C GLY A 3 -33.88 -0.81 -22.18
N ARG A 4 -33.73 0.51 -22.39
CA ARG A 4 -32.48 1.23 -22.07
C ARG A 4 -32.23 1.30 -20.56
N CYS A 5 -33.25 1.58 -19.74
CA CYS A 5 -33.09 1.55 -18.28
C CYS A 5 -32.69 0.16 -17.73
N HIS A 6 -33.12 -0.93 -18.39
CA HIS A 6 -32.74 -2.28 -17.95
C HIS A 6 -31.29 -2.61 -18.34
N GLU A 7 -30.86 -2.24 -19.55
CA GLU A 7 -29.47 -2.38 -20.00
C GLU A 7 -28.49 -1.52 -19.17
N ASP A 8 -28.90 -0.29 -18.84
CA ASP A 8 -28.13 0.63 -17.99
C ASP A 8 -28.02 0.12 -16.53
N CYS A 9 -29.09 -0.43 -15.96
CA CYS A 9 -29.02 -1.06 -14.63
C CYS A 9 -28.13 -2.31 -14.60
N VAL A 10 -28.25 -3.18 -15.61
CA VAL A 10 -27.44 -4.42 -15.68
C VAL A 10 -25.96 -4.09 -15.89
N SER A 11 -25.64 -3.10 -16.72
CA SER A 11 -24.26 -2.65 -16.93
C SER A 11 -23.65 -2.00 -15.68
N LEU A 12 -24.42 -1.21 -14.92
CA LEU A 12 -23.99 -0.65 -13.62
C LEU A 12 -23.78 -1.74 -12.56
N GLU A 13 -24.64 -2.74 -12.48
CA GLU A 13 -24.46 -3.88 -11.56
C GLU A 13 -23.23 -4.72 -11.91
N LEU A 14 -22.99 -4.96 -13.21
CA LEU A 14 -21.82 -5.71 -13.68
C LEU A 14 -20.53 -4.94 -13.40
N ALA A 15 -20.53 -3.61 -13.62
CA ALA A 15 -19.40 -2.73 -13.29
C ALA A 15 -19.10 -2.76 -11.78
N ASN A 16 -20.13 -2.61 -10.93
CA ASN A 16 -19.98 -2.71 -9.47
C ASN A 16 -19.46 -4.09 -9.01
N ARG A 17 -19.90 -5.18 -9.64
CA ARG A 17 -19.39 -6.53 -9.33
C ARG A 17 -17.94 -6.73 -9.76
N GLN A 18 -17.54 -6.21 -10.92
CA GLN A 18 -16.15 -6.27 -11.38
C GLN A 18 -15.23 -5.43 -10.49
N GLU A 19 -15.62 -4.20 -10.15
CA GLU A 19 -14.88 -3.33 -9.24
C GLU A 19 -14.68 -4.01 -7.88
N ARG A 20 -15.77 -4.53 -7.28
CA ARG A 20 -15.71 -5.28 -6.03
C ARG A 20 -14.76 -6.47 -6.12
N ARG A 21 -14.83 -7.24 -7.22
CA ARG A 21 -13.97 -8.42 -7.41
C ARG A 21 -12.50 -8.03 -7.49
N ILE A 22 -12.17 -6.95 -8.17
CA ILE A 22 -10.79 -6.46 -8.30
C ILE A 22 -10.27 -5.95 -6.97
N LEU A 23 -11.06 -5.15 -6.26
CA LEU A 23 -10.71 -4.68 -4.91
C LEU A 23 -10.43 -5.84 -3.95
N VAL A 24 -11.21 -6.94 -4.02
CA VAL A 24 -10.93 -8.15 -3.22
C VAL A 24 -9.61 -8.81 -3.64
N ILE A 25 -9.33 -8.89 -4.94
CA ILE A 25 -8.08 -9.49 -5.44
C ILE A 25 -6.87 -8.68 -4.96
N VAL A 26 -6.86 -7.35 -5.17
CA VAL A 26 -5.74 -6.49 -4.77
C VAL A 26 -5.59 -6.42 -3.25
N LEU A 27 -6.69 -6.45 -2.50
CA LEU A 27 -6.70 -6.60 -1.04
C LEU A 27 -5.93 -7.85 -0.61
N LEU A 28 -6.29 -9.01 -1.17
CA LEU A 28 -5.70 -10.29 -0.77
C LEU A 28 -4.22 -10.38 -1.14
N ILE A 29 -3.84 -9.85 -2.31
CA ILE A 29 -2.44 -9.78 -2.73
C ILE A 29 -1.64 -8.92 -1.74
N ASN A 30 -2.08 -7.69 -1.47
CA ASN A 30 -1.38 -6.78 -0.56
C ASN A 30 -1.32 -7.32 0.88
N ALA A 31 -2.42 -7.88 1.39
CA ALA A 31 -2.43 -8.46 2.73
C ALA A 31 -1.50 -9.68 2.84
N GLY A 32 -1.44 -10.53 1.81
CA GLY A 32 -0.52 -11.66 1.75
C GLY A 32 0.94 -11.23 1.66
N MET A 33 1.22 -10.22 0.82
CA MET A 33 2.55 -9.62 0.68
C MET A 33 3.02 -8.98 1.98
N PHE A 34 2.16 -8.22 2.66
CA PHE A 34 2.47 -7.66 3.98
C PHE A 34 2.99 -8.74 4.94
N VAL A 35 2.28 -9.86 5.09
CA VAL A 35 2.70 -10.91 6.03
C VAL A 35 4.05 -11.52 5.60
N ALA A 36 4.22 -11.77 4.31
CA ALA A 36 5.43 -12.36 3.75
C ALA A 36 6.65 -11.44 3.94
N GLU A 37 6.52 -10.18 3.57
CA GLU A 37 7.61 -9.19 3.60
C GLU A 37 7.88 -8.66 5.00
N PHE A 38 6.87 -8.52 5.84
CA PHE A 38 7.07 -8.15 7.25
C PHE A 38 7.90 -9.23 7.94
N SER A 39 7.56 -10.50 7.72
CA SER A 39 8.31 -11.63 8.25
C SER A 39 9.74 -11.66 7.70
N ALA A 40 9.90 -11.47 6.39
CA ALA A 40 11.21 -11.40 5.74
C ALA A 40 12.03 -10.20 6.21
N GLY A 41 11.40 -9.06 6.48
CA GLY A 41 12.04 -7.83 6.94
C GLY A 41 12.58 -7.98 8.35
N LEU A 42 11.83 -8.63 9.23
CA LEU A 42 12.30 -8.99 10.58
C LEU A 42 13.47 -9.98 10.54
N VAL A 43 13.39 -11.02 9.70
CA VAL A 43 14.43 -12.07 9.60
C VAL A 43 15.71 -11.53 8.94
N SER A 44 15.56 -10.77 7.86
CA SER A 44 16.70 -10.16 7.15
C SER A 44 17.26 -8.93 7.88
N GLY A 45 16.50 -8.39 8.84
CA GLY A 45 16.78 -7.11 9.46
C GLY A 45 16.82 -5.98 8.43
N SER A 46 15.95 -5.98 7.41
CA SER A 46 15.87 -4.94 6.36
C SER A 46 14.77 -3.94 6.67
N THR A 47 15.14 -2.66 6.73
CA THR A 47 14.22 -1.57 7.04
C THR A 47 13.43 -1.17 5.80
N ALA A 48 14.01 -1.32 4.60
CA ALA A 48 13.26 -1.11 3.37
C ALA A 48 12.16 -2.14 3.18
N LEU A 49 12.42 -3.42 3.47
CA LEU A 49 11.40 -4.49 3.41
C LEU A 49 10.29 -4.29 4.45
N LEU A 50 10.66 -3.85 5.66
CA LEU A 50 9.68 -3.51 6.69
C LEU A 50 8.82 -2.32 6.25
N ALA A 51 9.43 -1.26 5.72
CA ALA A 51 8.70 -0.11 5.20
C ALA A 51 7.72 -0.49 4.09
N ASP A 52 8.17 -1.29 3.11
CA ASP A 52 7.36 -1.74 1.99
C ASP A 52 6.19 -2.62 2.44
N SER A 53 6.43 -3.55 3.37
CA SER A 53 5.36 -4.38 3.94
C SER A 53 4.26 -3.54 4.61
N LEU A 54 4.62 -2.45 5.29
CA LEU A 54 3.65 -1.58 5.95
C LEU A 54 2.89 -0.70 4.95
N ASP A 55 3.49 -0.38 3.81
CA ASP A 55 2.79 0.26 2.69
C ASP A 55 1.75 -0.70 2.09
N MET A 56 2.10 -1.97 1.86
CA MET A 56 1.15 -3.01 1.42
C MET A 56 0.00 -3.18 2.42
N LEU A 57 0.28 -3.13 3.72
CA LEU A 57 -0.78 -3.14 4.74
C LEU A 57 -1.66 -1.90 4.65
N ALA A 58 -1.06 -0.74 4.38
CA ALA A 58 -1.80 0.50 4.23
C ALA A 58 -2.78 0.43 3.05
N ASP A 59 -2.30 -0.05 1.91
CA ASP A 59 -3.06 -0.30 0.70
C ASP A 59 -4.17 -1.32 0.92
N ALA A 60 -3.88 -2.44 1.58
CA ALA A 60 -4.88 -3.45 1.94
C ALA A 60 -6.00 -2.84 2.80
N LEU A 61 -5.68 -2.00 3.79
CA LEU A 61 -6.68 -1.31 4.59
C LEU A 61 -7.54 -0.36 3.75
N ILE A 62 -6.95 0.37 2.80
CA ILE A 62 -7.67 1.24 1.86
C ILE A 62 -8.64 0.42 1.01
N TYR A 63 -8.20 -0.71 0.45
CA TYR A 63 -9.07 -1.60 -0.32
C TYR A 63 -10.19 -2.22 0.52
N ALA A 64 -9.89 -2.62 1.75
CA ALA A 64 -10.88 -3.15 2.69
C ALA A 64 -11.96 -2.10 3.02
N MET A 65 -11.54 -0.85 3.23
CA MET A 65 -12.46 0.26 3.46
C MET A 65 -13.29 0.59 2.23
N GLY A 66 -12.69 0.58 1.03
CA GLY A 66 -13.41 0.73 -0.24
C GLY A 66 -14.51 -0.33 -0.38
N LEU A 67 -14.19 -1.59 -0.09
CA LEU A 67 -15.15 -2.69 -0.09
C LEU A 67 -16.24 -2.54 0.96
N PHE A 68 -15.87 -2.18 2.19
CA PHE A 68 -16.82 -1.96 3.29
C PHE A 68 -17.74 -0.77 3.02
N ALA A 69 -17.26 0.24 2.29
CA ALA A 69 -18.00 1.42 1.93
C ALA A 69 -19.12 1.12 0.92
N LEU A 70 -19.00 0.10 0.07
CA LEU A 70 -20.03 -0.30 -0.89
C LEU A 70 -21.36 -0.62 -0.17
N GLY A 71 -22.32 0.32 -0.23
CA GLY A 71 -23.66 0.19 0.37
C GLY A 71 -23.84 0.71 1.81
N ARG A 72 -22.86 1.38 2.43
CA ARG A 72 -22.96 1.94 3.80
C ARG A 72 -22.99 3.49 3.82
N ALA A 73 -23.61 4.07 4.85
CA ALA A 73 -23.73 5.52 5.05
C ALA A 73 -22.38 6.22 5.33
N ALA A 74 -22.24 7.47 4.86
CA ALA A 74 -20.98 8.22 4.84
C ALA A 74 -20.28 8.40 6.21
N HIS A 75 -21.02 8.51 7.30
CA HIS A 75 -20.44 8.71 8.64
C HIS A 75 -19.65 7.50 9.17
N TRP A 76 -20.09 6.26 8.88
CA TRP A 76 -19.34 5.04 9.23
C TRP A 76 -18.06 4.92 8.42
N ARG A 77 -18.07 5.40 7.16
CA ARG A 77 -16.89 5.42 6.28
C ARG A 77 -15.80 6.33 6.85
N ALA A 78 -16.18 7.54 7.24
CA ALA A 78 -15.23 8.53 7.75
C ALA A 78 -14.62 8.13 9.11
N ARG A 79 -15.38 7.46 10.00
CA ARG A 79 -14.81 6.93 11.25
C ARG A 79 -13.79 5.81 10.99
N SER A 80 -14.10 4.86 10.10
CA SER A 80 -13.18 3.78 9.76
C SER A 80 -11.89 4.30 9.12
N ALA A 81 -12.01 5.25 8.18
CA ALA A 81 -10.87 5.88 7.52
C ALA A 81 -9.95 6.61 8.50
N LEU A 82 -10.52 7.28 9.50
CA LEU A 82 -9.73 7.95 10.53
C LEU A 82 -8.91 6.95 11.36
N THR A 83 -9.53 5.85 11.81
CA THR A 83 -8.84 4.82 12.60
C THR A 83 -7.73 4.15 11.80
N SER A 84 -7.98 3.77 10.54
CA SER A 84 -6.94 3.20 9.67
C SER A 84 -5.80 4.18 9.40
N GLY A 85 -6.10 5.46 9.13
CA GLY A 85 -5.07 6.48 8.92
C GLY A 85 -4.20 6.72 10.16
N VAL A 86 -4.79 6.75 11.36
CA VAL A 86 -4.01 6.87 12.61
C VAL A 86 -3.12 5.64 12.82
N PHE A 87 -3.65 4.44 12.59
CA PHE A 87 -2.88 3.21 12.72
C PHE A 87 -1.69 3.16 11.75
N GLN A 88 -1.91 3.49 10.47
CA GLN A 88 -0.85 3.59 9.47
C GLN A 88 0.20 4.65 9.84
N LEU A 89 -0.21 5.78 10.42
CA LEU A 89 0.70 6.82 10.86
C LEU A 89 1.62 6.32 11.99
N LEU A 90 1.08 5.57 12.95
CA LEU A 90 1.87 4.94 14.02
C LEU A 90 2.88 3.94 13.45
N LEU A 91 2.47 3.13 12.47
CA LEU A 91 3.34 2.17 11.80
C LEU A 91 4.48 2.85 11.04
N GLY A 92 4.18 3.88 10.26
CA GLY A 92 5.20 4.65 9.54
C GLY A 92 6.20 5.34 10.48
N ILE A 93 5.72 5.90 11.60
CA ILE A 93 6.60 6.44 12.66
C ILE A 93 7.46 5.31 13.27
N GLY A 94 6.89 4.12 13.48
CA GLY A 94 7.61 2.95 13.97
C GLY A 94 8.80 2.60 13.08
N VAL A 95 8.61 2.54 11.76
CA VAL A 95 9.70 2.31 10.79
C VAL A 95 10.73 3.43 10.82
N ALA A 96 10.31 4.69 10.93
CA ALA A 96 11.24 5.81 11.04
C ALA A 96 12.11 5.72 12.31
N VAL A 97 11.51 5.32 13.44
CA VAL A 97 12.24 5.10 14.70
C VAL A 97 13.19 3.91 14.57
N GLU A 98 12.74 2.81 13.97
CA GLU A 98 13.58 1.64 13.70
C GLU A 98 14.76 2.00 12.79
N ALA A 99 14.53 2.77 11.73
CA ALA A 99 15.56 3.26 10.81
C ALA A 99 16.63 4.08 11.56
N VAL A 100 16.22 4.96 12.46
CA VAL A 100 17.13 5.75 13.32
C VAL A 100 17.83 4.87 14.35
N TRP A 101 17.15 3.88 14.93
CA TRP A 101 17.79 2.94 15.84
C TRP A 101 18.88 2.13 15.12
N LYS A 102 18.62 1.72 13.88
CA LYS A 102 19.52 0.93 13.06
C LYS A 102 20.72 1.70 12.53
N THR A 103 20.68 3.03 12.45
CA THR A 103 21.90 3.81 12.21
C THR A 103 22.85 3.81 13.41
N LEU A 104 22.32 3.52 14.61
CA LEU A 104 23.09 3.43 15.85
C LEU A 104 23.50 2.00 16.20
N ALA A 105 22.77 0.99 15.68
CA ALA A 105 23.04 -0.43 15.90
C ALA A 105 23.83 -1.03 14.72
N ASP A 106 24.89 -1.78 15.00
CA ASP A 106 25.63 -2.51 13.98
C ASP A 106 24.80 -3.71 13.48
N GLY A 107 24.30 -3.63 12.24
CA GLY A 107 23.57 -4.72 11.59
C GLY A 107 23.50 -4.54 10.08
N LEU A 108 24.12 -5.45 9.33
CA LEU A 108 23.94 -5.51 7.87
C LEU A 108 22.69 -6.33 7.55
N PRO A 109 21.77 -5.80 6.74
CA PRO A 109 20.63 -6.59 6.30
C PRO A 109 21.09 -7.74 5.38
N ASP A 110 20.40 -8.87 5.47
CA ASP A 110 20.61 -9.97 4.52
C ASP A 110 20.05 -9.59 3.15
N ALA A 111 20.96 -9.12 2.29
CA ALA A 111 20.64 -8.67 0.94
C ALA A 111 20.05 -9.78 0.05
N SER A 112 20.30 -11.06 0.36
CA SER A 112 19.75 -12.18 -0.44
C SER A 112 18.25 -12.33 -0.21
N THR A 113 17.81 -12.35 1.05
CA THR A 113 16.40 -12.34 1.43
C THR A 113 15.72 -11.05 0.97
N MET A 114 16.36 -9.89 1.20
CA MET A 114 15.84 -8.60 0.75
C MET A 114 15.60 -8.54 -0.76
N GLY A 115 16.55 -9.03 -1.55
CA GLY A 115 16.43 -9.06 -3.02
C GLY A 115 15.35 -10.04 -3.49
N LEU A 116 15.26 -11.23 -2.91
CA LEU A 116 14.24 -12.22 -3.26
C LEU A 116 12.83 -11.66 -3.04
N PHE A 117 12.57 -11.13 -1.86
CA PHE A 117 11.25 -10.58 -1.52
C PHE A 117 10.95 -9.30 -2.30
N GLY A 118 11.94 -8.44 -2.55
CA GLY A 118 11.78 -7.28 -3.42
C GLY A 118 11.37 -7.66 -4.87
N VAL A 119 11.86 -8.77 -5.41
CA VAL A 119 11.41 -9.27 -6.73
C VAL A 119 9.97 -9.76 -6.66
N ILE A 120 9.62 -10.53 -5.62
CA ILE A 120 8.26 -11.04 -5.42
C ILE A 120 7.27 -9.87 -5.30
N ALA A 121 7.62 -8.84 -4.53
CA ALA A 121 6.82 -7.64 -4.36
C ALA A 121 6.67 -6.85 -5.63
N LEU A 122 7.76 -6.68 -6.41
CA LEU A 122 7.68 -6.03 -7.70
C LEU A 122 6.71 -6.75 -8.65
N VAL A 123 6.74 -8.09 -8.68
CA VAL A 123 5.80 -8.89 -9.49
C VAL A 123 4.36 -8.74 -9.00
N ALA A 124 4.15 -8.81 -7.68
CA ALA A 124 2.84 -8.64 -7.06
C ALA A 124 2.24 -7.25 -7.36
N ASN A 125 3.00 -6.17 -7.13
CA ASN A 125 2.53 -4.80 -7.39
C ASN A 125 2.38 -4.50 -8.87
N THR A 126 3.23 -5.06 -9.73
CA THR A 126 3.00 -4.98 -11.19
C THR A 126 1.70 -5.67 -11.58
N THR A 127 1.38 -6.81 -10.96
CA THR A 127 0.11 -7.52 -11.21
C THR A 127 -1.08 -6.68 -10.75
N CYS A 128 -1.03 -6.10 -9.54
CA CYS A 128 -2.04 -5.16 -9.06
C CYS A 128 -2.20 -3.96 -9.99
N PHE A 129 -1.09 -3.34 -10.40
CA PHE A 129 -1.06 -2.21 -11.33
C PHE A 129 -1.75 -2.55 -12.66
N LEU A 130 -1.43 -3.70 -13.26
CA LEU A 130 -2.03 -4.13 -14.53
C LEU A 130 -3.52 -4.45 -14.41
N LEU A 131 -3.94 -5.05 -13.29
CA LEU A 131 -5.37 -5.30 -13.01
C LEU A 131 -6.16 -3.99 -12.87
N LEU A 132 -5.57 -3.00 -12.20
CA LEU A 132 -6.17 -1.67 -11.99
C LEU A 132 -6.11 -0.79 -13.24
N ALA A 133 -5.08 -0.95 -14.09
CA ALA A 133 -4.91 -0.18 -15.32
C ALA A 133 -6.08 -0.37 -16.31
N ARG A 134 -6.78 -1.50 -16.24
CA ARG A 134 -7.97 -1.76 -17.06
C ARG A 134 -9.18 -0.87 -16.69
N PHE A 135 -9.11 -0.19 -15.55
CA PHE A 135 -10.13 0.71 -15.01
C PHE A 135 -9.61 2.16 -14.89
N ARG A 136 -8.50 2.49 -15.56
CA ARG A 136 -7.84 3.81 -15.49
C ARG A 136 -8.73 4.98 -15.93
N ASP A 137 -9.70 4.71 -16.80
CA ASP A 137 -10.62 5.68 -17.39
C ASP A 137 -11.95 5.75 -16.60
N GLY A 138 -12.03 5.08 -15.43
CA GLY A 138 -13.16 5.09 -14.51
C GLY A 138 -13.13 6.25 -13.50
N ASP A 139 -13.98 6.17 -12.47
CA ASP A 139 -14.18 7.17 -11.42
C ASP A 139 -12.88 7.70 -10.77
N ILE A 140 -12.94 8.92 -10.21
CA ILE A 140 -11.80 9.61 -9.54
C ILE A 140 -11.06 8.70 -8.53
N ASN A 141 -11.78 7.80 -7.84
CA ASN A 141 -11.19 6.85 -6.90
C ASN A 141 -10.25 5.84 -7.58
N LEU A 142 -10.61 5.30 -8.75
CA LEU A 142 -9.80 4.31 -9.46
C LEU A 142 -8.51 4.93 -10.01
N ARG A 143 -8.59 6.20 -10.44
CA ARG A 143 -7.42 6.96 -10.87
C ARG A 143 -6.44 7.21 -9.71
N ALA A 144 -6.93 7.47 -8.50
CA ALA A 144 -6.09 7.61 -7.31
C ALA A 144 -5.40 6.29 -6.95
N THR A 145 -6.12 5.17 -7.01
CA THR A 145 -5.58 3.83 -6.77
C THR A 145 -4.50 3.44 -7.79
N TRP A 146 -4.68 3.80 -9.07
CA TRP A 146 -3.67 3.57 -10.11
C TRP A 146 -2.36 4.35 -9.83
N ILE A 147 -2.46 5.60 -9.35
CA ILE A 147 -1.29 6.40 -8.98
C ILE A 147 -0.57 5.79 -7.78
N CYS A 148 -1.32 5.27 -6.80
CA CYS A 148 -0.77 4.59 -5.62
C CYS A 148 0.04 3.37 -6.04
N SER A 149 -0.58 2.44 -6.79
CA SER A 149 0.08 1.23 -7.26
C SER A 149 1.35 1.48 -8.09
N ARG A 150 1.42 2.61 -8.80
CA ARG A 150 2.65 3.05 -9.49
C ARG A 150 3.75 3.45 -8.52
N ASN A 151 3.42 4.13 -7.43
CA ASN A 151 4.40 4.51 -6.41
C ASN A 151 4.95 3.25 -5.71
N ASP A 152 4.13 2.24 -5.46
CA ASP A 152 4.58 0.99 -4.84
C ASP A 152 5.55 0.22 -5.76
N MET A 153 5.32 0.26 -7.08
CA MET A 153 6.30 -0.27 -8.05
C MET A 153 7.65 0.47 -7.97
N ILE A 154 7.64 1.79 -7.78
CA ILE A 154 8.85 2.59 -7.62
C ILE A 154 9.53 2.27 -6.28
N GLY A 155 8.75 2.09 -5.21
CA GLY A 155 9.22 1.64 -3.89
C GLY A 155 9.95 0.30 -3.97
N ASN A 156 9.31 -0.71 -4.58
CA ASN A 156 9.90 -2.03 -4.81
C ASN A 156 11.18 -2.00 -5.65
N LEU A 157 11.22 -1.16 -6.68
CA LEU A 157 12.45 -0.95 -7.44
C LEU A 157 13.55 -0.34 -6.56
N GLY A 158 13.18 0.60 -5.69
CA GLY A 158 14.06 1.15 -4.66
C GLY A 158 14.62 0.06 -3.74
N VAL A 159 13.77 -0.86 -3.26
CA VAL A 159 14.20 -2.01 -2.43
C VAL A 159 15.21 -2.88 -3.17
N LEU A 160 14.96 -3.21 -4.45
CA LEU A 160 15.90 -3.99 -5.25
C LEU A 160 17.25 -3.27 -5.44
N VAL A 161 17.21 -1.96 -5.71
CA VAL A 161 18.41 -1.14 -5.81
C VAL A 161 19.17 -1.13 -4.48
N ALA A 162 18.47 -0.99 -3.35
CA ALA A 162 19.09 -1.06 -2.04
C ALA A 162 19.71 -2.43 -1.76
N ALA A 163 19.06 -3.54 -2.13
CA ALA A 163 19.63 -4.88 -1.97
C ALA A 163 20.96 -5.02 -2.73
N VAL A 164 21.01 -4.58 -3.98
CA VAL A 164 22.26 -4.57 -4.77
C VAL A 164 23.30 -3.66 -4.12
N MET A 165 22.94 -2.44 -3.74
CA MET A 165 23.87 -1.49 -3.12
C MET A 165 24.41 -1.98 -1.78
N VAL A 166 23.59 -2.64 -0.95
CA VAL A 166 24.03 -3.25 0.32
C VAL A 166 25.09 -4.32 0.04
N THR A 167 24.91 -5.18 -0.97
CA THR A 167 25.93 -6.19 -1.31
C THR A 167 27.26 -5.58 -1.75
N TRP A 168 27.22 -4.48 -2.51
CA TRP A 168 28.41 -3.83 -3.04
C TRP A 168 29.13 -2.96 -2.01
N LEU A 169 28.39 -2.12 -1.28
CA LEU A 169 28.94 -1.18 -0.31
C LEU A 169 29.21 -1.85 1.05
N LYS A 170 28.64 -3.04 1.30
CA LYS A 170 28.68 -3.72 2.60
C LYS A 170 28.25 -2.79 3.74
N SER A 171 27.21 -2.00 3.49
CA SER A 171 26.72 -0.97 4.40
C SER A 171 25.20 -1.06 4.49
N PRO A 172 24.59 -0.86 5.68
CA PRO A 172 23.14 -0.83 5.83
C PRO A 172 22.51 0.49 5.36
N VAL A 173 23.33 1.51 5.05
CA VAL A 173 22.85 2.85 4.69
C VAL A 173 21.89 2.87 3.49
N PRO A 174 22.13 2.15 2.37
CA PRO A 174 21.19 2.15 1.25
C PRO A 174 19.80 1.62 1.63
N ASP A 175 19.73 0.57 2.45
CA ASP A 175 18.49 -0.01 2.96
C ASP A 175 17.74 0.97 3.87
N ILE A 176 18.46 1.64 4.79
CA ILE A 176 17.86 2.65 5.68
C ILE A 176 17.31 3.84 4.88
N VAL A 177 18.06 4.33 3.89
CA VAL A 177 17.63 5.46 3.05
C VAL A 177 16.36 5.13 2.28
N ILE A 178 16.31 3.98 1.61
CA ILE A 178 15.11 3.56 0.88
C ILE A 178 13.94 3.32 1.85
N GLY A 179 14.18 2.66 2.98
CA GLY A 179 13.14 2.46 3.99
C GLY A 179 12.56 3.76 4.53
N LEU A 180 13.39 4.78 4.76
CA LEU A 180 12.92 6.11 5.16
C LEU A 180 12.13 6.82 4.07
N LEU A 181 12.51 6.66 2.79
CA LEU A 181 11.75 7.23 1.68
C LEU A 181 10.35 6.60 1.57
N ILE A 182 10.26 5.27 1.66
CA ILE A 182 8.99 4.54 1.65
C ILE A 182 8.15 4.93 2.87
N ALA A 183 8.74 4.93 4.08
CA ALA A 183 8.05 5.34 5.30
C ALA A 183 7.50 6.78 5.21
N ALA A 184 8.25 7.71 4.60
CA ALA A 184 7.79 9.08 4.39
C ALA A 184 6.57 9.14 3.44
N LEU A 185 6.53 8.29 2.41
CA LEU A 185 5.37 8.17 1.52
C LEU A 185 4.15 7.64 2.28
N VAL A 186 4.31 6.56 3.06
CA VAL A 186 3.24 5.98 3.88
C VAL A 186 2.69 7.00 4.87
N ILE A 187 3.56 7.70 5.61
CA ILE A 187 3.16 8.73 6.58
C ILE A 187 2.38 9.85 5.90
N ARG A 188 2.84 10.31 4.73
CA ARG A 188 2.16 11.36 3.96
C ARG A 188 0.77 10.91 3.51
N SER A 189 0.64 9.68 3.02
CA SER A 189 -0.64 9.10 2.61
C SER A 189 -1.59 8.94 3.79
N ALA A 190 -1.11 8.37 4.91
CA ALA A 190 -1.87 8.19 6.14
C ALA A 190 -2.37 9.52 6.71
N TRP A 191 -1.52 10.56 6.74
CA TRP A 191 -1.90 11.90 7.17
C TRP A 191 -3.00 12.49 6.29
N ARG A 192 -2.89 12.35 4.97
CA ARG A 192 -3.90 12.84 4.03
C ARG A 192 -5.26 12.18 4.27
N ILE A 193 -5.27 10.85 4.40
CA ILE A 193 -6.49 10.07 4.68
C ILE A 193 -7.11 10.50 6.01
N ALA A 194 -6.31 10.63 7.08
CA ALA A 194 -6.79 11.05 8.38
C ALA A 194 -7.40 12.46 8.35
N MET A 195 -6.80 13.41 7.61
CA MET A 195 -7.35 14.75 7.46
C MET A 195 -8.65 14.78 6.65
N GLU A 196 -8.69 14.08 5.52
CA GLU A 196 -9.90 13.96 4.68
C GLU A 196 -11.06 13.33 5.46
N ALA A 197 -10.80 12.25 6.20
CA ALA A 197 -11.78 11.59 7.06
C ALA A 197 -12.30 12.51 8.17
N ARG A 198 -11.39 13.26 8.82
CA ARG A 198 -11.76 14.22 9.87
C ARG A 198 -12.62 15.37 9.34
N ALA A 199 -12.34 15.85 8.13
CA ALA A 199 -13.15 16.88 7.48
C ALA A 199 -14.57 16.37 7.20
N GLN A 200 -14.71 15.15 6.69
CA GLN A 200 -16.02 14.53 6.45
C GLN A 200 -16.83 14.34 7.74
N LEU A 201 -16.18 13.96 8.85
CA LEU A 201 -16.86 13.84 10.16
C LEU A 201 -17.32 15.18 10.73
N ARG A 202 -16.67 16.29 10.38
CA ARG A 202 -17.08 17.64 10.82
C ARG A 202 -18.21 18.23 9.99
N ALA A 203 -18.38 17.75 8.76
CA ALA A 203 -19.41 18.20 7.84
C ALA A 203 -20.71 17.37 7.93
N ALA A 204 -20.71 16.27 8.67
CA ALA A 204 -21.84 15.37 8.92
C ALA A 204 -22.43 15.62 10.31
#